data_AF-A0A180GFV8-F1
#
_entry.id   AF-A0A180GFV8-F1
#
_cell.length_a   1.000
_cell.length_b   1.000
_cell.length_c   1.000
_cell.angle_alpha   90.00
_cell.angle_beta   90.00
_cell.angle_gamma   90.00
#
_symmetry.space_group_name_H-M   'P 1'
#
loop_
_entity.id
_entity.type
_entity.pdbx_description
1 polymer ?
#
loop_
_entity_poly.entity_id
_entity_poly.type
_entity_poly.pdbx_seq_one_letter_code
_entity_poly.pdbx_strand_id
1 'polypeptide(L)'
;MNILLQTYSSFPTASDADKQTTWKKRCARPGCHLAARVLSKYCSDWCGTERAATRLNTATTDYHRFWDSVRAATKPEGVVIIESGNPNHSSSCQANQNMLDDILLNQRTKRLEELLAKKLAVESQVQLATSRSKYLGYAISRWENMCLATARALQIEDNPSPDQSTTATTTTSKPKKGGGSGRGRGKARGDPKKSETSFLNSAISSIEAPCGFDVRLIWDDKDWAQWTSSESFSALFRSQESENNEPVQGDVNTEIGDSNPQPAMDYGIEEGVICLIMRKKCDRHLGWQKTRENDFQTEVNTLVH
;
A
#
# COMPACT_ATOMS: atom_id res chain seq x y z
N MET A 1 -46.99 -8.21 43.65
CA MET A 1 -47.86 -8.80 42.59
C MET A 1 -48.10 -7.74 41.53
N ASN A 2 -48.08 -8.12 40.26
CA ASN A 2 -47.93 -7.20 39.13
C ASN A 2 -48.97 -7.54 38.06
N ILE A 3 -50.20 -7.08 38.29
CA ILE A 3 -51.41 -7.41 37.54
C ILE A 3 -52.00 -6.15 36.92
N LEU A 4 -52.54 -6.26 35.71
CA LEU A 4 -53.20 -5.19 34.96
C LEU A 4 -54.67 -5.55 34.75
N LEU A 5 -55.55 -4.57 34.92
CA LEU A 5 -57.00 -4.76 34.92
C LEU A 5 -57.46 -5.13 33.49
N GLN A 6 -58.12 -6.29 33.35
CA GLN A 6 -58.62 -6.78 32.06
C GLN A 6 -60.11 -6.49 31.87
N THR A 7 -60.90 -6.59 32.94
CA THR A 7 -62.31 -6.20 32.98
C THR A 7 -62.62 -5.55 34.33
N TYR A 8 -63.28 -4.38 34.30
CA TYR A 8 -63.75 -3.67 35.50
C TYR A 8 -65.26 -3.81 35.64
N SER A 9 -65.75 -4.20 36.81
CA SER A 9 -67.17 -4.19 37.15
C SER A 9 -67.41 -3.13 38.24
N SER A 10 -68.25 -2.14 37.95
CA SER A 10 -68.74 -1.18 38.96
C SER A 10 -69.76 -1.85 39.90
N PHE A 11 -70.10 -1.16 41.01
CA PHE A 11 -71.03 -1.65 42.05
C PHE A 11 -72.31 -2.31 41.49
N PRO A 12 -72.82 -3.39 42.12
CA PRO A 12 -73.82 -4.26 41.52
C PRO A 12 -75.19 -3.58 41.41
N THR A 13 -75.76 -3.60 40.21
CA THR A 13 -77.22 -3.54 40.04
C THR A 13 -77.76 -4.97 39.93
N ALA A 14 -79.04 -5.18 40.27
CA ALA A 14 -79.65 -6.47 40.60
C ALA A 14 -79.60 -7.58 39.51
N SER A 15 -78.96 -7.34 38.36
CA SER A 15 -78.77 -8.32 37.28
C SER A 15 -77.31 -8.80 37.09
N ASP A 16 -76.35 -8.37 37.92
CA ASP A 16 -74.91 -8.56 37.68
C ASP A 16 -74.19 -9.47 38.70
N ALA A 17 -74.85 -10.53 39.20
CA ALA A 17 -74.29 -11.42 40.23
C ALA A 17 -73.05 -12.24 39.80
N ASP A 18 -72.78 -12.38 38.48
CA ASP A 18 -71.73 -13.27 37.96
C ASP A 18 -70.52 -12.55 37.32
N LYS A 19 -70.43 -11.22 37.40
CA LYS A 19 -69.31 -10.47 36.77
C LYS A 19 -68.11 -10.36 37.71
N GLN A 20 -67.10 -11.21 37.51
CA GLN A 20 -65.82 -11.13 38.23
C GLN A 20 -64.80 -10.26 37.48
N THR A 21 -64.04 -9.44 38.23
CA THR A 21 -62.89 -8.71 37.66
C THR A 21 -61.78 -9.69 37.30
N THR A 22 -61.31 -9.60 36.05
CA THR A 22 -60.21 -10.43 35.54
C THR A 22 -58.95 -9.58 35.39
N TRP A 23 -57.79 -10.22 35.52
CA TRP A 23 -56.49 -9.56 35.53
C TRP A 23 -55.53 -10.22 34.53
N LYS A 24 -54.81 -9.41 33.74
CA LYS A 24 -53.68 -9.86 32.92
C LYS A 24 -52.38 -9.74 33.70
N LYS A 25 -51.46 -10.69 33.47
CA LYS A 25 -50.08 -10.59 33.97
C LYS A 25 -49.37 -9.41 33.29
N ARG A 26 -48.63 -8.60 34.03
CA ARG A 26 -47.80 -7.54 33.41
C ARG A 26 -46.57 -8.12 32.72
N CYS A 27 -46.05 -7.37 31.74
CA CYS A 27 -44.77 -7.64 31.08
C CYS A 27 -43.61 -7.71 32.08
N ALA A 28 -42.78 -8.74 31.97
CA ALA A 28 -41.64 -8.97 32.87
C ALA A 28 -40.46 -8.00 32.67
N ARG A 29 -40.47 -7.14 31.63
CA ARG A 29 -39.42 -6.12 31.43
C ARG A 29 -39.52 -5.04 32.52
N PRO A 30 -38.41 -4.67 33.19
CA PRO A 30 -38.39 -3.53 34.10
C PRO A 30 -38.85 -2.25 33.41
N GLY A 31 -39.70 -1.46 34.06
CA GLY A 31 -40.26 -0.22 33.48
C GLY A 31 -41.34 -0.41 32.42
N CYS A 32 -41.75 -1.65 32.10
CA CYS A 32 -42.89 -1.90 31.21
C CYS A 32 -44.16 -2.20 32.00
N HIS A 33 -45.23 -1.47 31.68
CA HIS A 33 -46.55 -1.56 32.33
C HIS A 33 -47.63 -2.16 31.41
N LEU A 34 -47.24 -2.74 30.28
CA LEU A 34 -48.16 -3.40 29.35
C LEU A 34 -48.47 -4.84 29.79
N ALA A 35 -49.62 -5.36 29.36
CA ALA A 35 -50.00 -6.75 29.60
C ALA A 35 -49.14 -7.71 28.79
N ALA A 36 -48.72 -8.82 29.40
CA ALA A 36 -48.02 -9.89 28.72
C ALA A 36 -48.96 -10.60 27.71
N ARG A 37 -48.40 -11.08 26.60
CA ARG A 37 -49.14 -11.90 25.63
C ARG A 37 -49.49 -13.26 26.23
N VAL A 38 -50.53 -13.89 25.69
CA VAL A 38 -50.94 -15.26 26.07
C VAL A 38 -49.74 -16.20 25.89
N LEU A 39 -49.46 -17.03 26.90
CA LEU A 39 -48.29 -17.93 26.98
C LEU A 39 -46.91 -17.26 26.95
N SER A 40 -46.83 -15.93 27.04
CA SER A 40 -45.57 -15.19 27.11
C SER A 40 -45.39 -14.49 28.46
N LYS A 41 -44.13 -14.19 28.79
CA LYS A 41 -43.77 -13.32 29.93
C LYS A 41 -43.73 -11.84 29.54
N TYR A 42 -43.80 -11.54 28.23
CA TYR A 42 -43.57 -10.19 27.69
C TYR A 42 -44.75 -9.72 26.85
N CYS A 43 -44.94 -8.41 26.75
CA CYS A 43 -45.97 -7.80 25.89
C CYS A 43 -45.60 -7.85 24.41
N SER A 44 -44.31 -7.85 24.08
CA SER A 44 -43.78 -7.84 22.71
C SER A 44 -42.49 -8.65 22.62
N ASP A 45 -42.10 -9.01 21.39
CA ASP A 45 -40.87 -9.77 21.14
C ASP A 45 -39.67 -8.89 21.48
N TRP A 46 -39.74 -7.61 21.14
CA TRP A 46 -38.74 -6.62 21.56
C TRP A 46 -38.54 -6.59 23.08
N CYS A 47 -39.60 -6.53 23.89
CA CYS A 47 -39.47 -6.55 25.35
C CYS A 47 -38.83 -7.86 25.87
N GLY A 48 -39.05 -8.97 25.17
CA GLY A 48 -38.42 -10.26 25.46
C GLY A 48 -36.95 -10.31 25.07
N THR A 49 -36.62 -9.89 23.84
CA THR A 49 -35.25 -9.86 23.29
C THR A 49 -34.37 -8.91 24.08
N GLU A 50 -34.85 -7.72 24.42
CA GLU A 50 -34.13 -6.74 25.22
C GLU A 50 -33.74 -7.32 26.60
N ARG A 51 -34.69 -8.03 27.24
CA ARG A 51 -34.43 -8.67 28.54
C ARG A 51 -33.47 -9.84 28.41
N ALA A 52 -33.51 -10.59 27.32
CA ALA A 52 -32.56 -11.67 27.05
C ALA A 52 -31.14 -11.11 26.79
N ALA A 53 -31.02 -10.07 25.96
CA ALA A 53 -29.75 -9.40 25.67
C ALA A 53 -29.11 -8.80 26.93
N THR A 54 -29.90 -8.13 27.78
CA THR A 54 -29.42 -7.62 29.06
C THR A 54 -28.85 -8.75 29.93
N ARG A 55 -29.52 -9.91 29.97
CA ARG A 55 -29.04 -11.07 30.75
C ARG A 55 -27.72 -11.61 30.22
N LEU A 56 -27.57 -11.71 28.90
CA LEU A 56 -26.31 -12.15 28.27
C LEU A 56 -25.17 -11.18 28.57
N ASN A 57 -25.42 -9.86 28.44
CA ASN A 57 -24.44 -8.82 28.76
C ASN A 57 -24.01 -8.87 30.24
N THR A 58 -24.94 -9.11 31.17
CA THR A 58 -24.61 -9.21 32.61
C THR A 58 -23.95 -10.53 32.99
N ALA A 59 -24.10 -11.58 32.19
CA ALA A 59 -23.62 -12.92 32.52
C ALA A 59 -22.14 -13.14 32.20
N THR A 60 -21.43 -12.13 31.67
CA THR A 60 -20.01 -12.20 31.25
C THR A 60 -19.69 -13.52 30.56
N THR A 61 -20.54 -13.91 29.61
CA THR A 61 -20.42 -15.21 28.94
C THR A 61 -19.38 -15.11 27.85
N ASP A 62 -18.41 -16.03 27.84
CA ASP A 62 -17.53 -16.23 26.70
C ASP A 62 -18.38 -16.53 25.46
N TYR A 63 -18.33 -15.60 24.51
CA TYR A 63 -19.15 -15.61 23.31
C TYR A 63 -19.00 -16.91 22.52
N HIS A 64 -17.77 -17.43 22.40
CA HIS A 64 -17.50 -18.64 21.62
C HIS A 64 -18.14 -19.88 22.26
N ARG A 65 -17.95 -20.05 23.57
CA ARG A 65 -18.52 -21.18 24.32
C ARG A 65 -20.04 -21.14 24.38
N PHE A 66 -20.62 -19.94 24.47
CA PHE A 66 -22.08 -19.76 24.42
C PHE A 66 -22.63 -20.12 23.03
N TRP A 67 -22.00 -19.64 21.95
CA TRP A 67 -22.44 -19.92 20.59
C TRP A 67 -22.44 -21.41 20.25
N ASP A 68 -21.41 -22.14 20.66
CA ASP A 68 -21.36 -23.61 20.47
C ASP A 68 -22.51 -24.34 21.19
N SER A 69 -22.95 -23.81 22.33
CA SER A 69 -24.06 -24.38 23.10
C SER A 69 -25.43 -24.08 22.50
N VAL A 70 -25.58 -23.01 21.70
CA VAL A 70 -26.88 -22.57 21.16
C VAL A 70 -27.03 -22.74 19.65
N ARG A 71 -25.95 -22.97 18.89
CA ARG A 71 -26.00 -23.10 17.42
C ARG A 71 -26.89 -24.24 16.92
N ALA A 72 -27.10 -25.26 17.74
CA ALA A 72 -28.00 -26.39 17.46
C ALA A 72 -29.37 -26.27 18.15
N ALA A 73 -29.64 -25.17 18.86
CA ALA A 73 -30.90 -24.99 19.56
C ALA A 73 -32.04 -24.70 18.57
N THR A 74 -32.99 -25.61 18.46
CA THR A 74 -34.21 -25.43 17.69
C THR A 74 -35.32 -24.84 18.56
N LYS A 75 -36.26 -24.11 17.94
CA LYS A 75 -37.47 -23.67 18.64
C LYS A 75 -38.19 -24.92 19.18
N PRO A 76 -38.50 -25.01 20.49
CA PRO A 76 -39.34 -26.08 20.97
C PRO A 76 -40.73 -25.90 20.35
N GLU A 77 -41.09 -26.81 19.44
CA GLU A 77 -42.47 -27.06 19.07
C GLU A 77 -43.20 -27.45 20.36
N GLY A 78 -44.37 -26.88 20.65
CA GLY A 78 -45.13 -27.25 21.83
C GLY A 78 -45.57 -28.71 21.70
N VAL A 79 -44.87 -29.64 22.35
CA VAL A 79 -45.23 -31.06 22.33
C VAL A 79 -46.34 -31.28 23.36
N VAL A 80 -47.53 -31.64 22.89
CA VAL A 80 -48.57 -32.25 23.73
C VAL A 80 -48.19 -33.72 23.87
N ILE A 81 -47.69 -34.11 25.05
CA ILE A 81 -47.34 -35.50 25.34
C ILE A 81 -48.64 -36.25 25.61
N ILE A 82 -49.07 -37.07 24.66
CA ILE A 82 -50.01 -38.17 24.90
C ILE A 82 -49.13 -39.40 25.04
N GLU A 83 -49.04 -39.93 26.26
CA GLU A 83 -48.23 -41.12 26.55
C GLU A 83 -48.79 -42.32 25.78
N SER A 84 -48.10 -42.70 24.71
CA SER A 84 -48.28 -43.96 24.01
C SER A 84 -46.89 -44.50 23.73
N GLY A 85 -46.68 -45.76 24.10
CA GLY A 85 -45.38 -46.32 24.41
C GLY A 85 -44.33 -46.26 23.29
N ASN A 86 -43.11 -46.02 23.75
CA ASN A 86 -41.79 -46.40 23.24
C ASN A 86 -41.25 -45.68 21.98
N PRO A 87 -40.23 -44.81 22.13
CA PRO A 87 -39.44 -44.30 21.01
C PRO A 87 -38.10 -45.01 20.93
N ASN A 88 -37.85 -45.70 19.82
CA ASN A 88 -36.50 -45.89 19.32
C ASN A 88 -36.49 -45.47 17.85
N HIS A 89 -35.36 -44.89 17.42
CA HIS A 89 -35.01 -44.41 16.07
C HIS A 89 -35.09 -42.89 15.85
N SER A 90 -33.95 -42.21 16.04
CA SER A 90 -33.55 -41.02 15.25
C SER A 90 -32.06 -40.68 15.43
N SER A 91 -31.16 -41.67 15.23
CA SER A 91 -29.69 -41.44 15.30
C SER A 91 -29.01 -41.53 13.93
N SER A 92 -29.64 -42.17 12.94
CA SER A 92 -29.05 -42.41 11.60
C SER A 92 -29.04 -41.18 10.69
N CYS A 93 -30.01 -40.27 10.80
CA CYS A 93 -30.11 -39.08 9.94
C CYS A 93 -29.11 -37.97 10.30
N GLN A 94 -28.76 -37.83 11.59
CA GLN A 94 -27.80 -36.81 12.05
C GLN A 94 -26.35 -37.16 11.68
N ALA A 95 -25.98 -38.44 11.74
CA ALA A 95 -24.62 -38.87 11.36
C ALA A 95 -24.31 -38.60 9.87
N ASN A 96 -25.29 -38.84 8.98
CA ASN A 96 -25.16 -38.56 7.56
C ASN A 96 -25.07 -37.06 7.26
N GLN A 97 -25.81 -36.22 8.00
CA GLN A 97 -25.74 -34.77 7.84
C GLN A 97 -24.38 -34.21 8.30
N ASN A 98 -23.86 -34.68 9.43
CA ASN A 98 -22.54 -34.28 9.94
C ASN A 98 -21.43 -34.68 8.96
N MET A 99 -21.51 -35.88 8.35
CA MET A 99 -20.55 -36.31 7.33
C MET A 99 -20.58 -35.42 6.08
N LEU A 100 -21.76 -35.00 5.62
CA LEU A 100 -21.89 -34.08 4.49
C LEU A 100 -21.33 -32.68 4.81
N ASP A 101 -21.59 -32.19 6.03
CA ASP A 101 -21.08 -30.91 6.49
C ASP A 101 -19.55 -30.92 6.60
N ASP A 102 -18.95 -32.01 7.10
CA ASP A 102 -17.49 -32.19 7.16
C ASP A 102 -16.87 -32.23 5.76
N ILE A 103 -17.51 -32.91 4.80
CA ILE A 103 -17.06 -32.94 3.40
C ILE A 103 -17.10 -31.53 2.80
N LEU A 104 -18.18 -30.78 3.01
CA LEU A 104 -18.32 -29.41 2.52
C LEU A 104 -17.30 -28.46 3.17
N LEU A 105 -17.04 -28.61 4.47
CA LEU A 105 -16.03 -27.83 5.18
C LEU A 105 -14.64 -28.10 4.60
N ASN A 106 -14.27 -29.36 4.39
CA ASN A 106 -12.99 -29.75 3.82
C ASN A 106 -12.81 -29.23 2.37
N GLN A 107 -13.88 -29.24 1.57
CA GLN A 107 -13.84 -28.64 0.23
C GLN A 107 -13.60 -27.13 0.28
N ARG A 108 -14.23 -26.43 1.24
CA ARG A 108 -14.04 -24.99 1.43
C ARG A 108 -12.64 -24.65 1.93
N THR A 109 -12.10 -25.40 2.89
CA THR A 109 -10.74 -25.18 3.40
C THR A 109 -9.71 -25.39 2.32
N LYS A 110 -9.81 -26.49 1.56
CA LYS A 110 -8.92 -26.73 0.42
C LYS A 110 -8.99 -25.61 -0.61
N ARG A 111 -10.20 -25.13 -0.92
CA ARG A 111 -10.36 -24.00 -1.85
C ARG A 111 -9.75 -22.71 -1.32
N LEU A 112 -9.88 -22.46 -0.01
CA LEU A 112 -9.26 -21.30 0.64
C LEU A 112 -7.73 -21.37 0.55
N GLU A 113 -7.14 -22.54 0.84
CA GLU A 113 -5.69 -22.77 0.73
C GLU A 113 -5.20 -22.53 -0.70
N GLU A 114 -5.91 -23.05 -1.72
CA GLU A 114 -5.59 -22.80 -3.12
C GLU A 114 -5.63 -21.31 -3.48
N LEU A 115 -6.63 -20.58 -2.99
CA LEU A 115 -6.76 -19.14 -3.26
C LEU A 115 -5.69 -18.32 -2.55
N LEU A 116 -5.33 -18.69 -1.31
CA LEU A 116 -4.25 -18.05 -0.57
C LEU A 116 -2.90 -18.30 -1.24
N ALA A 117 -2.63 -19.51 -1.69
CA ALA A 117 -1.41 -19.83 -2.44
C ALA A 117 -1.32 -19.00 -3.74
N LYS A 118 -2.42 -18.88 -4.49
CA LYS A 118 -2.49 -18.04 -5.69
C LYS A 118 -2.29 -16.57 -5.37
N LYS A 119 -2.92 -16.05 -4.30
CA LYS A 119 -2.75 -14.67 -3.84
C LYS A 119 -1.27 -14.38 -3.57
N LEU A 120 -0.61 -15.23 -2.77
CA LEU A 120 0.80 -15.05 -2.43
C LEU A 120 1.71 -15.09 -3.66
N ALA A 121 1.41 -15.97 -4.63
CA ALA A 121 2.16 -16.05 -5.88
C ALA A 121 2.03 -14.75 -6.70
N VAL A 122 0.81 -14.20 -6.84
CA VAL A 122 0.57 -12.94 -7.54
C VAL A 122 1.23 -11.77 -6.80
N GLU A 123 1.12 -11.71 -5.46
CA GLU A 123 1.77 -10.67 -4.66
C GLU A 123 3.30 -10.68 -4.85
N SER A 124 3.91 -11.86 -4.90
CA SER A 124 5.34 -11.98 -5.19
C SER A 124 5.69 -11.47 -6.59
N GLN A 125 4.87 -11.75 -7.60
CA GLN A 125 5.10 -11.26 -8.96
C GLN A 125 4.95 -9.73 -9.04
N VAL A 126 3.93 -9.16 -8.37
CA VAL A 126 3.74 -7.71 -8.30
C VAL A 126 4.95 -7.03 -7.65
N GLN A 127 5.52 -7.61 -6.60
CA GLN A 127 6.72 -7.08 -5.96
C GLN A 127 7.93 -7.09 -6.91
N LEU A 128 8.15 -8.17 -7.65
CA LEU A 128 9.21 -8.25 -8.65
C LEU A 128 9.03 -7.18 -9.75
N ALA A 129 7.85 -7.12 -10.36
CA ALA A 129 7.53 -6.14 -11.41
C ALA A 129 7.71 -4.68 -10.93
N THR A 130 7.24 -4.38 -9.71
CA THR A 130 7.37 -3.05 -9.12
C THR A 130 8.84 -2.70 -8.85
N SER A 131 9.63 -3.66 -8.35
CA SER A 131 11.05 -3.44 -8.10
C SER A 131 11.85 -3.22 -9.39
N ARG A 132 11.48 -3.87 -10.51
CA ARG A 132 12.05 -3.62 -11.85
C ARG A 132 11.76 -2.22 -12.34
N SER A 133 10.51 -1.77 -12.23
CA SER A 133 10.13 -0.40 -12.57
C SER A 133 10.90 0.63 -11.74
N LYS A 134 11.03 0.41 -10.41
CA LYS A 134 11.83 1.27 -9.53
C LYS A 134 13.30 1.33 -9.98
N TYR A 135 13.88 0.18 -10.31
CA TYR A 135 15.27 0.11 -10.77
C TYR A 135 15.48 0.75 -12.14
N LEU A 136 14.51 0.65 -13.05
CA LEU A 136 14.56 1.34 -14.34
C LEU A 136 14.70 2.86 -14.14
N GLY A 137 13.94 3.43 -13.22
CA GLY A 137 14.09 4.85 -12.83
C GLY A 137 15.51 5.18 -12.39
N TYR A 138 16.09 4.37 -11.50
CA TYR A 138 17.48 4.52 -11.08
C TYR A 138 18.47 4.42 -12.26
N ALA A 139 18.31 3.42 -13.13
CA ALA A 139 19.18 3.20 -14.28
C ALA A 139 19.13 4.37 -15.28
N ILE A 140 17.94 4.95 -15.49
CA ILE A 140 17.76 6.15 -16.31
C ILE A 140 18.48 7.33 -15.65
N SER A 141 18.24 7.63 -14.38
CA SER A 141 18.90 8.75 -13.68
C SER A 141 20.43 8.62 -13.69
N ARG A 142 20.96 7.42 -13.47
CA ARG A 142 22.40 7.14 -13.59
C ARG A 142 22.90 7.44 -15.00
N TRP A 143 22.19 7.01 -16.04
CA TRP A 143 22.54 7.29 -17.43
C TRP A 143 22.50 8.79 -17.77
N GLU A 144 21.51 9.53 -17.27
CA GLU A 144 21.42 10.98 -17.44
C GLU A 144 22.65 11.69 -16.85
N ASN A 145 23.06 11.28 -15.64
CA ASN A 145 24.27 11.78 -14.99
C ASN A 145 25.53 11.48 -15.80
N MET A 146 25.64 10.29 -16.40
CA MET A 146 26.74 9.96 -17.31
C MET A 146 26.75 10.83 -18.57
N CYS A 147 25.59 11.11 -19.15
CA CYS A 147 25.46 12.01 -20.31
C CYS A 147 25.92 13.42 -19.95
N LEU A 148 25.50 13.93 -18.79
CA LEU A 148 25.92 15.24 -18.27
C LEU A 148 27.43 15.32 -18.05
N ALA A 149 28.02 14.30 -17.40
CA ALA A 149 29.46 14.24 -17.16
C ALA A 149 30.25 14.23 -18.48
N THR A 150 29.80 13.45 -19.47
CA THR A 150 30.41 13.40 -20.81
C THR A 150 30.33 14.76 -21.51
N ALA A 151 29.15 15.40 -21.49
CA ALA A 151 28.97 16.71 -22.10
C ALA A 151 29.84 17.80 -21.44
N ARG A 152 30.03 17.74 -20.11
CA ARG A 152 30.93 18.66 -19.39
C ARG A 152 32.39 18.41 -19.74
N ALA A 153 32.82 17.15 -19.82
CA ALA A 153 34.19 16.81 -20.20
C ALA A 153 34.54 17.32 -21.61
N LEU A 154 33.64 17.15 -22.58
CA LEU A 154 33.83 17.66 -23.94
C LEU A 154 33.94 19.20 -23.99
N GLN A 155 33.18 19.91 -23.16
CA GLN A 155 33.27 21.38 -23.07
C GLN A 155 34.61 21.87 -22.50
N ILE A 156 35.27 21.06 -21.66
CA ILE A 156 36.59 21.37 -21.11
C ILE A 156 37.66 21.20 -22.20
N GLU A 157 37.57 20.15 -23.02
CA GLU A 157 38.48 19.89 -24.15
C GLU A 157 38.38 20.97 -25.24
N ASP A 158 37.17 21.48 -25.53
CA ASP A 158 36.95 22.54 -26.52
C ASP A 158 37.44 23.93 -26.05
N ASN A 159 37.75 24.10 -24.77
CA ASN A 159 38.13 25.39 -24.18
C ASN A 159 39.32 25.22 -23.20
N PRO A 160 40.52 24.86 -23.70
CA PRO A 160 41.69 24.73 -22.86
C PRO A 160 42.04 26.11 -22.30
N SER A 161 41.86 26.29 -20.99
CA SER A 161 42.34 27.49 -20.31
C SER A 161 43.86 27.63 -20.55
N PRO A 162 44.40 28.82 -20.90
CA PRO A 162 45.82 28.99 -21.07
C PRO A 162 46.49 28.94 -19.69
N ASP A 163 47.40 27.99 -19.53
CA ASP A 163 48.04 27.68 -18.27
C ASP A 163 48.96 28.81 -17.78
N GLN A 164 49.05 28.92 -16.45
CA GLN A 164 50.10 29.64 -15.77
C GLN A 164 51.42 28.86 -15.91
N SER A 165 52.45 29.47 -16.51
CA SER A 165 53.83 29.28 -16.04
C SER A 165 54.75 30.43 -16.43
N THR A 166 55.42 30.93 -15.40
CA THR A 166 56.43 31.98 -15.30
C THR A 166 57.66 31.83 -16.22
N THR A 167 58.10 32.93 -16.88
CA THR A 167 59.46 33.53 -16.73
C THR A 167 59.66 34.82 -17.56
N ALA A 168 59.98 35.91 -16.84
CA ALA A 168 61.00 36.93 -17.12
C ALA A 168 61.11 37.73 -18.46
N THR A 169 60.71 39.03 -18.36
CA THR A 169 61.57 40.24 -18.54
C THR A 169 61.51 41.09 -19.84
N THR A 170 61.26 42.40 -19.57
CA THR A 170 61.71 43.67 -20.21
C THR A 170 60.99 44.35 -21.40
N THR A 171 60.40 45.52 -21.08
CA THR A 171 60.44 46.86 -21.75
C THR A 171 59.89 46.98 -23.19
N THR A 172 59.06 47.96 -23.60
CA THR A 172 59.18 49.43 -23.41
C THR A 172 57.94 50.19 -23.97
N SER A 173 57.60 51.33 -23.33
CA SER A 173 57.11 52.63 -23.89
C SER A 173 55.75 52.83 -24.62
N LYS A 174 54.85 53.53 -23.89
CA LYS A 174 54.16 54.83 -24.17
C LYS A 174 53.02 54.99 -25.23
N PRO A 175 52.16 56.04 -25.06
CA PRO A 175 50.71 56.00 -25.33
C PRO A 175 50.27 56.87 -26.52
N LYS A 176 49.00 56.74 -26.94
CA LYS A 176 48.32 57.78 -27.74
C LYS A 176 46.83 57.92 -27.39
N LYS A 177 46.46 59.17 -27.12
CA LYS A 177 45.10 59.71 -26.99
C LYS A 177 44.31 59.59 -28.30
N GLY A 178 42.99 59.47 -28.18
CA GLY A 178 42.05 59.79 -29.26
C GLY A 178 40.61 59.58 -28.82
N GLY A 179 39.93 60.67 -28.47
CA GLY A 179 38.50 60.67 -28.16
C GLY A 179 37.65 60.46 -29.41
N GLY A 180 36.49 59.84 -29.23
CA GLY A 180 35.49 59.65 -30.27
C GLY A 180 34.17 59.22 -29.66
N SER A 181 33.32 60.22 -29.38
CA SER A 181 31.92 60.05 -29.01
C SER A 181 31.19 59.23 -30.08
N GLY A 182 30.68 58.06 -29.69
CA GLY A 182 29.85 57.21 -30.53
C GLY A 182 28.84 56.47 -29.68
N ARG A 183 27.68 57.10 -29.43
CA ARG A 183 26.52 56.44 -28.82
C ARG A 183 25.92 55.44 -29.82
N GLY A 184 26.52 54.26 -29.91
CA GLY A 184 25.94 53.09 -30.55
C GLY A 184 25.32 52.19 -29.48
N ARG A 185 23.99 52.14 -29.42
CA ARG A 185 23.22 51.19 -28.60
C ARG A 185 23.43 49.77 -29.16
N GLY A 186 24.55 49.15 -28.81
CA GLY A 186 24.75 47.72 -28.95
C GLY A 186 23.98 47.01 -27.85
N LYS A 187 22.85 46.39 -28.19
CA LYS A 187 22.21 45.38 -27.33
C LYS A 187 23.25 44.28 -27.11
N ALA A 188 23.92 44.29 -25.95
CA ALA A 188 24.56 43.10 -25.43
C ALA A 188 23.46 42.05 -25.31
N ARG A 189 23.46 41.09 -26.26
CA ARG A 189 22.72 39.85 -26.09
C ARG A 189 23.44 39.13 -24.97
N GLY A 190 22.97 39.30 -23.74
CA GLY A 190 23.33 38.39 -22.68
C GLY A 190 22.93 37.00 -23.14
N ASP A 191 23.88 36.08 -23.20
CA ASP A 191 23.57 34.67 -23.38
C ASP A 191 22.54 34.28 -22.32
N PRO A 192 21.34 33.84 -22.71
CA PRO A 192 20.40 33.34 -21.73
C PRO A 192 21.06 32.09 -21.13
N LYS A 193 21.32 32.10 -19.81
CA LYS A 193 21.62 30.89 -19.04
C LYS A 193 20.60 29.84 -19.49
N LYS A 194 21.03 28.87 -20.30
CA LYS A 194 20.17 27.76 -20.71
C LYS A 194 19.61 27.15 -19.45
N SER A 195 18.29 26.95 -19.40
CA SER A 195 17.67 26.27 -18.28
C SER A 195 18.37 24.93 -18.06
N GLU A 196 18.51 24.50 -16.82
CA GLU A 196 19.14 23.22 -16.47
C GLU A 196 18.51 22.04 -17.23
N THR A 197 17.20 22.11 -17.45
CA THR A 197 16.43 21.21 -18.32
C THR A 197 16.86 21.23 -19.79
N SER A 198 17.20 22.39 -20.35
CA SER A 198 17.70 22.53 -21.72
C SER A 198 19.10 21.92 -21.87
N PHE A 199 19.94 22.05 -20.84
CA PHE A 199 21.27 21.45 -20.81
C PHE A 199 21.19 19.92 -20.75
N LEU A 200 20.37 19.37 -19.85
CA LEU A 200 20.13 17.94 -19.73
C LEU A 200 19.60 17.33 -21.02
N ASN A 201 18.59 17.95 -21.65
CA ASN A 201 18.07 17.49 -22.94
C ASN A 201 19.14 17.49 -24.05
N SER A 202 20.01 18.49 -24.06
CA SER A 202 21.12 18.58 -25.03
C SER A 202 22.17 17.49 -24.77
N ALA A 203 22.53 17.26 -23.51
CA ALA A 203 23.49 16.22 -23.12
C ALA A 203 22.97 14.82 -23.44
N ILE A 204 21.70 14.56 -23.12
CA ILE A 204 21.04 13.28 -23.40
C ILE A 204 20.89 13.04 -24.91
N SER A 205 20.62 14.06 -25.72
CA SER A 205 20.46 13.89 -27.18
C SER A 205 21.77 13.86 -27.96
N SER A 206 22.90 14.20 -27.35
CA SER A 206 24.23 14.19 -27.99
C SER A 206 24.60 12.81 -28.56
N ILE A 207 25.22 12.78 -29.74
CA ILE A 207 25.69 11.53 -30.37
C ILE A 207 26.91 10.93 -29.65
N GLU A 208 27.67 11.75 -28.92
CA GLU A 208 28.79 11.36 -28.05
C GLU A 208 28.33 10.77 -26.72
N ALA A 209 27.06 10.95 -26.35
CA ALA A 209 26.56 10.46 -25.08
C ALA A 209 26.64 8.92 -24.99
N PRO A 210 26.94 8.37 -23.80
CA PRO A 210 27.03 6.93 -23.61
C PRO A 210 25.64 6.26 -23.74
N CYS A 211 25.66 4.97 -24.08
CA CYS A 211 24.46 4.14 -24.17
C CYS A 211 23.77 3.98 -22.80
N GLY A 212 24.52 3.59 -21.76
CA GLY A 212 24.07 3.46 -20.38
C GLY A 212 23.14 2.28 -20.10
N PHE A 213 22.87 1.41 -21.07
CA PHE A 213 22.04 0.23 -20.87
C PHE A 213 22.63 -0.67 -19.78
N ASP A 214 21.78 -1.11 -18.86
CA ASP A 214 22.14 -2.03 -17.78
C ASP A 214 21.60 -3.43 -18.08
N VAL A 215 22.50 -4.42 -18.10
CA VAL A 215 22.14 -5.83 -18.36
C VAL A 215 21.15 -6.38 -17.33
N ARG A 216 21.08 -5.80 -16.12
CA ARG A 216 20.11 -6.22 -15.10
C ARG A 216 18.66 -5.98 -15.51
N LEU A 217 18.41 -5.05 -16.43
CA LEU A 217 17.06 -4.76 -16.96
C LEU A 217 16.48 -5.90 -17.80
N ILE A 218 17.26 -6.95 -18.11
CA ILE A 218 16.81 -8.13 -18.85
C ILE A 218 16.93 -9.42 -18.06
N TRP A 219 17.21 -9.34 -16.76
CA TRP A 219 17.24 -10.51 -15.89
C TRP A 219 15.86 -11.14 -15.74
N ASP A 220 15.85 -12.47 -15.66
CA ASP A 220 14.64 -13.22 -15.38
C ASP A 220 14.19 -13.04 -13.93
N ASP A 221 13.02 -13.58 -13.58
CA ASP A 221 12.46 -13.50 -12.23
C ASP A 221 13.37 -14.08 -11.16
N LYS A 222 14.13 -15.13 -11.50
CA LYS A 222 14.96 -15.84 -10.55
C LYS A 222 16.19 -15.02 -10.19
N ASP A 223 16.94 -14.58 -11.19
CA ASP A 223 18.14 -13.77 -11.03
C ASP A 223 17.79 -12.42 -10.38
N TRP A 224 16.66 -11.83 -10.80
CA TRP A 224 16.16 -10.59 -10.22
C TRP A 224 15.76 -10.74 -8.75
N ALA A 225 15.00 -11.78 -8.39
CA ALA A 225 14.62 -12.05 -7.00
C ALA A 225 15.83 -12.28 -6.09
N GLN A 226 16.83 -13.00 -6.58
CA GLN A 226 18.06 -13.25 -5.85
C GLN A 226 18.81 -11.93 -5.57
N TRP A 227 18.92 -11.05 -6.57
CA TRP A 227 19.65 -9.80 -6.42
C TRP A 227 18.91 -8.75 -5.60
N THR A 228 17.59 -8.62 -5.78
CA THR A 228 16.76 -7.71 -4.97
C THR A 228 16.75 -8.06 -3.48
N SER A 229 17.01 -9.33 -3.15
CA SER A 229 17.20 -9.79 -1.77
C SER A 229 18.59 -9.45 -1.19
N SER A 230 19.53 -8.93 -2.01
CA SER A 230 20.89 -8.62 -1.57
C SER A 230 21.03 -7.23 -0.96
N GLU A 231 22.08 -7.05 -0.14
CA GLU A 231 22.43 -5.74 0.44
C GLU A 231 22.75 -4.69 -0.63
N SER A 232 23.30 -5.13 -1.78
CA SER A 232 23.66 -4.23 -2.88
C SER A 232 22.45 -3.49 -3.44
N PHE A 233 21.31 -4.18 -3.62
CA PHE A 233 20.07 -3.56 -4.08
C PHE A 233 19.51 -2.58 -3.04
N SER A 234 19.55 -2.96 -1.77
CA SER A 234 19.09 -2.11 -0.67
C SER A 234 19.90 -0.82 -0.55
N ALA A 235 21.22 -0.91 -0.74
CA ALA A 235 22.12 0.25 -0.68
C ALA A 235 21.82 1.30 -1.77
N LEU A 236 21.37 0.88 -2.97
CA LEU A 236 21.07 1.80 -4.08
C LEU A 236 20.00 2.85 -3.74
N PHE A 237 19.06 2.50 -2.86
CA PHE A 237 17.92 3.37 -2.53
C PHE A 237 18.06 4.06 -1.16
N ARG A 238 18.98 3.63 -0.29
CA ARG A 238 19.19 4.27 1.03
C ARG A 238 19.60 5.73 0.92
N SER A 239 20.48 6.06 -0.02
CA SER A 239 20.97 7.43 -0.21
C SER A 239 19.91 8.39 -0.78
N GLN A 240 18.92 7.86 -1.51
CA GLN A 240 17.85 8.65 -2.13
C GLN A 240 16.74 9.01 -1.13
N GLU A 241 16.58 8.23 -0.06
CA GLU A 241 15.59 8.47 0.99
C GLU A 241 16.08 9.48 2.04
N SER A 242 17.40 9.58 2.26
CA SER A 242 18.00 10.55 3.20
C SER A 242 17.93 12.01 2.72
N GLU A 243 17.81 12.28 1.43
CA GLU A 243 17.72 13.65 0.88
C GLU A 243 16.29 14.22 0.89
N ASN A 244 15.27 13.39 1.16
CA ASN A 244 13.86 13.80 1.18
C ASN A 244 13.33 14.18 2.58
N ASN A 245 14.18 14.16 3.61
CA ASN A 245 13.82 14.62 4.95
C ASN A 245 14.46 15.98 5.23
N GLU A 246 13.65 17.02 5.29
CA GLU A 246 13.99 18.36 5.79
C GLU A 246 14.72 18.27 7.15
N PRO A 247 15.85 18.98 7.35
CA PRO A 247 16.59 18.91 8.60
C PRO A 247 15.92 19.78 9.66
N VAL A 248 15.34 19.15 10.68
CA VAL A 248 15.03 19.81 11.94
C VAL A 248 16.35 20.26 12.58
N GLN A 249 16.52 21.58 12.67
CA GLN A 249 17.66 22.22 13.33
C GLN A 249 17.76 21.77 14.79
N GLY A 250 18.87 21.11 15.12
CA GLY A 250 19.32 20.86 16.48
C GLY A 250 20.79 21.23 16.59
N ASP A 251 21.06 22.34 17.27
CA ASP A 251 22.40 22.83 17.61
C ASP A 251 23.25 21.78 18.33
N VAL A 252 24.35 21.34 17.70
CA VAL A 252 25.57 20.92 18.40
C VAL A 252 26.77 21.34 17.57
N ASN A 253 27.57 22.25 18.12
CA ASN A 253 28.90 22.61 17.65
C ASN A 253 29.82 21.37 17.62
N THR A 254 30.35 21.04 16.45
CA THR A 254 31.58 20.25 16.33
C THR A 254 32.31 20.72 15.08
N GLU A 255 33.46 21.34 15.30
CA GLU A 255 34.45 21.68 14.27
C GLU A 255 34.98 20.38 13.66
N ILE A 256 35.03 20.26 12.33
CA ILE A 256 36.00 19.44 11.55
C ILE A 256 35.82 19.73 10.05
N GLY A 257 36.94 20.05 9.38
CA GLY A 257 37.34 19.43 8.11
C GLY A 257 36.71 19.92 6.81
N ASP A 258 37.43 20.81 6.13
CA ASP A 258 37.33 21.12 4.69
C ASP A 258 37.20 19.83 3.86
N SER A 259 35.97 19.55 3.41
CA SER A 259 35.64 18.35 2.64
C SER A 259 35.11 18.78 1.27
N ASN A 260 36.05 18.86 0.34
CA ASN A 260 35.81 18.86 -1.10
C ASN A 260 34.80 17.76 -1.48
N PRO A 261 33.70 18.02 -2.22
CA PRO A 261 32.80 16.98 -2.68
C PRO A 261 33.50 16.10 -3.70
N GLN A 262 34.15 15.04 -3.23
CA GLN A 262 34.60 13.95 -4.09
C GLN A 262 33.36 13.27 -4.68
N PRO A 263 33.30 13.05 -6.00
CA PRO A 263 32.20 12.30 -6.60
C PRO A 263 32.18 10.91 -5.97
N ALA A 264 31.00 10.50 -5.49
CA ALA A 264 30.77 9.16 -4.99
C ALA A 264 31.14 8.15 -6.08
N MET A 265 32.36 7.60 -6.01
CA MET A 265 32.77 6.52 -6.89
C MET A 265 32.00 5.26 -6.46
N ASP A 266 31.15 4.81 -7.37
CA ASP A 266 30.29 3.64 -7.28
C ASP A 266 31.13 2.37 -7.22
N TYR A 267 31.47 1.93 -5.99
CA TYR A 267 32.32 0.76 -5.71
C TYR A 267 31.61 -0.60 -5.93
N GLY A 268 30.50 -0.67 -6.66
CA GLY A 268 29.63 -1.86 -6.69
C GLY A 268 29.25 -2.43 -8.06
N ILE A 269 29.70 -1.86 -9.18
CA ILE A 269 29.27 -2.33 -10.50
C ILE A 269 30.39 -3.12 -11.16
N GLU A 270 30.18 -4.44 -11.28
CA GLU A 270 31.08 -5.33 -12.01
C GLU A 270 31.29 -4.85 -13.47
N GLU A 271 32.52 -4.97 -13.95
CA GLU A 271 32.89 -4.58 -15.30
C GLU A 271 32.04 -5.34 -16.33
N GLY A 272 31.39 -4.61 -17.24
CA GLY A 272 30.53 -5.19 -18.28
C GLY A 272 29.03 -5.22 -17.98
N VAL A 273 28.58 -4.82 -16.79
CA VAL A 273 27.14 -4.72 -16.46
C VAL A 273 26.47 -3.54 -17.16
N ILE A 274 27.19 -2.44 -17.36
CA ILE A 274 26.70 -1.23 -18.04
C ILE A 274 27.35 -1.08 -19.42
N CYS A 275 26.54 -0.84 -20.44
CA CYS A 275 27.00 -0.51 -21.78
C CYS A 275 27.55 0.94 -21.84
N LEU A 276 28.88 1.06 -21.89
CA LEU A 276 29.58 2.35 -22.00
C LEU A 276 29.85 2.79 -23.45
N ILE A 277 29.40 2.02 -24.45
CA ILE A 277 29.56 2.35 -25.86
C ILE A 277 28.82 3.68 -26.15
N MET A 278 29.48 4.59 -26.87
CA MET A 278 28.83 5.82 -27.36
C MET A 278 27.57 5.47 -28.16
N ARG A 279 26.50 6.25 -27.99
CA ARG A 279 25.21 5.97 -28.63
C ARG A 279 25.31 5.86 -30.15
N LYS A 280 26.12 6.72 -30.79
CA LYS A 280 26.36 6.65 -32.24
C LYS A 280 26.99 5.33 -32.72
N LYS A 281 27.60 4.56 -31.82
CA LYS A 281 28.25 3.27 -32.09
C LYS A 281 27.50 2.09 -31.45
N CYS A 282 26.37 2.32 -30.78
CA CYS A 282 25.61 1.28 -30.08
C CYS A 282 24.25 1.07 -30.76
N ASP A 283 24.18 0.07 -31.63
CA ASP A 283 22.96 -0.38 -32.31
C ASP A 283 22.14 -1.37 -31.46
N ARG A 284 22.78 -2.08 -30.54
CA ARG A 284 22.18 -3.16 -29.73
C ARG A 284 21.10 -2.70 -28.74
N HIS A 285 21.19 -1.48 -28.22
CA HIS A 285 20.32 -1.00 -27.12
C HIS A 285 19.59 0.30 -27.49
N LEU A 286 19.21 0.46 -28.75
CA LEU A 286 18.52 1.66 -29.20
C LEU A 286 17.16 1.80 -28.49
N GLY A 287 16.94 2.94 -27.83
CA GLY A 287 15.66 3.25 -27.18
C GLY A 287 15.30 2.32 -26.02
N TRP A 288 16.30 1.72 -25.36
CA TRP A 288 16.08 0.79 -24.25
C TRP A 288 15.23 1.40 -23.13
N GLN A 289 15.31 2.71 -22.90
CA GLN A 289 14.56 3.40 -21.85
C GLN A 289 13.05 3.23 -22.05
N LYS A 290 12.55 3.59 -23.23
CA LYS A 290 11.11 3.50 -23.55
C LYS A 290 10.65 2.06 -23.71
N THR A 291 11.52 1.20 -24.24
CA THR A 291 11.20 -0.23 -24.40
C THR A 291 10.98 -0.87 -23.03
N ARG A 292 11.93 -0.69 -22.10
CA ARG A 292 11.82 -1.26 -20.75
C ARG A 292 10.72 -0.62 -19.92
N GLU A 293 10.47 0.68 -20.09
CA GLU A 293 9.33 1.35 -19.45
C GLU A 293 8.01 0.69 -19.88
N ASN A 294 7.82 0.44 -21.17
CA ASN A 294 6.63 -0.22 -21.67
C ASN A 294 6.51 -1.67 -21.17
N ASP A 295 7.62 -2.42 -21.19
CA ASP A 295 7.66 -3.81 -20.71
C ASP A 295 7.20 -3.90 -19.24
N PHE A 296 7.84 -3.12 -18.35
CA PHE A 296 7.54 -3.17 -16.92
C PHE A 296 6.19 -2.55 -16.58
N GLN A 297 5.76 -1.50 -17.28
CA GLN A 297 4.41 -0.96 -17.10
C GLN A 297 3.34 -1.98 -17.50
N THR A 298 3.58 -2.73 -18.59
CA THR A 298 2.66 -3.80 -19.03
C THR A 298 2.65 -4.95 -18.02
N GLU A 299 3.82 -5.34 -17.50
CA GLU A 299 3.95 -6.36 -16.45
C GLU A 299 3.14 -5.96 -15.20
N VAL A 300 3.34 -4.75 -14.67
CA VAL A 300 2.60 -4.23 -13.51
C VAL A 300 1.10 -4.17 -13.79
N ASN A 301 0.69 -3.61 -14.93
CA ASN A 301 -0.73 -3.49 -15.27
C ASN A 301 -1.43 -4.85 -15.38
N THR A 302 -0.72 -5.87 -15.89
CA THR A 302 -1.28 -7.22 -16.06
C THR A 302 -1.45 -7.93 -14.72
N LEU A 303 -0.64 -7.60 -13.71
CA LEU A 303 -0.69 -8.25 -12.39
C LEU A 303 -1.64 -7.55 -11.40
N VAL A 304 -1.96 -6.28 -11.63
CA VAL A 304 -2.82 -5.46 -10.75
C VAL A 304 -4.31 -5.52 -11.14
N HIS A 305 -4.63 -5.95 -12.36
CA HIS A 305 -6.00 -6.07 -12.89
C HIS A 305 -6.50 -7.52 -12.91
#